data_AF-D5RRJ4-F1
#
_entry.id   AF-D5RRJ4-F1
#
_cell.length_a   1.000
_cell.length_b   1.000
_cell.length_c   1.000
_cell.angle_alpha   90.00
_cell.angle_beta   90.00
_cell.angle_gamma   90.00
#
_symmetry.space_group_name_H-M   'P 1'
#
loop_
_entity.id
_entity.type
_entity.pdbx_description
1 polymer ?
#
loop_
_entity_poly.entity_id
_entity_poly.type
_entity_poly.pdbx_seq_one_letter_code
_entity_poly.pdbx_strand_id
1 'polypeptide(L)' 'MWIRFILAAAGAVTTLLVAQDAPNFAVVQGIVAIALIAAVIFVIAALRR' A
#
# COMPACT_ATOMS: atom_id res chain seq x y z
N MET A 1 -13.01 -14.12 0.49
CA MET A 1 -11.60 -13.95 0.06
C MET A 1 -11.23 -12.48 -0.14
N TRP A 2 -12.08 -11.69 -0.82
CA TRP A 2 -11.96 -10.24 -1.03
C TRP A 2 -11.69 -9.38 0.22
N ILE A 3 -12.32 -9.73 1.35
CA ILE A 3 -12.12 -9.05 2.63
C ILE A 3 -10.66 -9.04 3.10
N ARG A 4 -9.87 -10.08 2.76
CA ARG A 4 -8.45 -10.17 3.15
C ARG A 4 -7.61 -9.12 2.44
N PHE A 5 -7.92 -8.81 1.19
CA PHE A 5 -7.24 -7.77 0.42
C PHE A 5 -7.58 -6.38 0.95
N ILE A 6 -8.84 -6.15 1.36
CA ILE A 6 -9.27 -4.88 1.96
C ILE A 6 -8.59 -4.67 3.32
N LEU A 7 -8.50 -5.72 4.14
CA LEU A 7 -7.78 -5.67 5.42
C LEU A 7 -6.28 -5.44 5.25
N ALA A 8 -5.65 -6.05 4.24
CA ALA A 8 -4.23 -5.83 3.95
C ALA A 8 -3.96 -4.38 3.50
N ALA A 9 -4.84 -3.83 2.64
CA ALA A 9 -4.76 -2.44 2.22
C ALA A 9 -4.98 -1.48 3.40
N ALA A 10 -5.97 -1.74 4.25
CA ALA A 10 -6.22 -0.96 5.46
C ALA A 10 -5.01 -0.98 6.40
N GLY A 11 -4.43 -2.17 6.67
CA GLY A 11 -3.24 -2.30 7.50
C GLY A 11 -2.04 -1.52 6.96
N ALA A 12 -1.78 -1.58 5.65
CA ALA A 12 -0.70 -0.82 5.00
C ALA A 12 -0.90 0.70 5.14
N VAL A 13 -2.13 1.18 4.93
CA VAL A 13 -2.48 2.60 5.10
C VAL A 13 -2.36 3.02 6.57
N THR A 14 -2.82 2.22 7.52
CA THR A 14 -2.71 2.52 8.95
C THR A 14 -1.25 2.56 9.41
N THR A 15 -0.40 1.63 8.96
CA THR A 15 1.03 1.66 9.28
C THR A 15 1.74 2.89 8.72
N LEU A 16 1.29 3.37 7.56
CA LEU A 16 1.77 4.63 6.98
C LEU A 16 1.28 5.85 7.76
N LEU A 17 0.07 5.85 8.31
CA LEU A 17 -0.39 6.97 9.13
C LEU A 17 0.34 7.03 10.48
N VAL A 18 0.72 5.89 11.06
CA VAL A 18 1.39 5.81 12.37
C VAL A 18 2.86 6.30 12.31
N ALA A 19 3.52 6.21 11.15
CA ALA A 19 4.92 6.58 11.03
C ALA A 19 5.18 8.10 10.84
N GLN A 20 4.15 8.94 10.93
CA GLN A 20 4.22 10.38 10.61
C GLN A 20 5.25 11.18 11.41
N ASP A 21 5.60 10.72 12.62
CA ASP A 21 6.58 11.38 13.49
C ASP A 21 8.05 10.98 13.21
N ALA A 22 8.30 10.14 12.20
CA ALA A 22 9.65 9.67 11.88
C ALA A 22 10.41 10.66 10.97
N PRO A 23 11.72 10.91 11.21
CA PRO A 23 12.52 11.85 10.41
C PRO A 23 12.66 11.43 8.93
N ASN A 24 12.44 10.15 8.64
CA ASN A 24 12.47 9.56 7.30
C ASN A 24 11.06 9.28 6.73
N PHE A 25 10.01 9.82 7.35
CA PHE A 25 8.63 9.53 6.98
C PHE A 25 8.34 9.75 5.50
N ALA A 26 8.80 10.87 4.93
CA ALA A 26 8.59 11.20 3.53
C ALA A 26 9.18 10.17 2.55
N VAL A 27 10.35 9.61 2.88
CA VAL A 27 11.01 8.60 2.04
C VAL A 27 10.25 7.27 2.10
N VAL A 28 9.89 6.85 3.32
CA VAL A 28 9.12 5.62 3.55
C VAL A 28 7.74 5.74 2.89
N GLN A 29 7.08 6.87 3.05
CA GLN A 29 5.79 7.17 2.42
C GLN A 29 5.86 7.08 0.90
N GLY A 30 6.91 7.64 0.28
CA GLY A 30 7.13 7.55 -1.17
C GLY A 30 7.30 6.11 -1.65
N ILE A 31 8.12 5.31 -0.95
CA ILE A 31 8.35 3.90 -1.30
C ILE A 31 7.06 3.09 -1.21
N VAL A 32 6.28 3.25 -0.12
CA VAL A 32 5.05 2.48 0.06
C VAL A 32 3.96 2.93 -0.91
N ALA A 33 3.87 4.23 -1.23
CA ALA A 33 2.95 4.72 -2.26
C ALA A 33 3.22 4.06 -3.61
N ILE A 34 4.49 4.00 -4.03
CA ILE A 34 4.89 3.32 -5.27
C ILE A 34 4.56 1.83 -5.22
N ALA A 35 4.86 1.15 -4.11
CA ALA A 35 4.57 -0.27 -3.93
C ALA A 35 3.07 -0.57 -4.02
N LEU A 36 2.21 0.26 -3.43
CA LEU A 36 0.76 0.13 -3.52
C LEU A 36 0.25 0.32 -4.94
N ILE A 37 0.73 1.36 -5.65
CA ILE A 37 0.36 1.60 -7.05
C ILE A 37 0.78 0.41 -7.92
N ALA A 38 2.01 -0.08 -7.77
CA ALA A 38 2.50 -1.24 -8.50
C ALA A 38 1.66 -2.49 -8.23
N ALA A 39 1.28 -2.73 -6.97
CA ALA A 39 0.42 -3.85 -6.60
C ALA A 39 -0.97 -3.75 -7.24
N VAL A 40 -1.58 -2.56 -7.26
CA VAL A 40 -2.88 -2.32 -7.91
C VAL A 40 -2.78 -2.59 -9.42
N ILE A 41 -1.75 -2.05 -10.07
CA ILE A 41 -1.52 -2.26 -11.51
C ILE A 41 -1.33 -3.74 -11.81
N PHE A 42 -0.53 -4.45 -10.99
CA PHE A 42 -0.31 -5.89 -11.14
C PHE A 42 -1.61 -6.68 -11.04
N VAL A 43 -2.45 -6.38 -10.05
CA VAL A 43 -3.77 -7.02 -9.88
C VAL A 43 -4.67 -6.76 -11.08
N ILE A 44 -4.75 -5.51 -11.56
CA ILE A 44 -5.53 -5.16 -12.74
C ILE A 44 -5.02 -5.93 -13.97
N ALA A 45 -3.71 -5.96 -14.18
CA ALA A 45 -3.10 -6.67 -15.29
C ALA A 45 -3.36 -8.19 -15.23
N ALA A 46 -3.30 -8.78 -14.02
CA ALA A 46 -3.57 -10.20 -13.81
C ALA A 46 -5.04 -10.57 -14.02
N LEU A 47 -5.98 -9.70 -13.64
CA LEU A 47 -7.43 -9.91 -13.82
C LEU A 47 -7.92 -9.65 -15.26
N ARG A 48 -7.14 -8.92 -16.06
CA ARG A 48 -7.47 -8.62 -17.47
C ARG A 48 -7.01 -9.71 -18.44
N ARG A 49 -6.44 -10.80 -17.93
CA ARG A 49 -5.96 -11.95 -18.69
C ARG A 49 -7.00 -13.07 -18.68
#